data_AF-A0A964MSH1-F1
#
_entry.id   AF-A0A964MSH1-F1
#
_cell.length_a   1.000
_cell.length_b   1.000
_cell.length_c   1.000
_cell.angle_alpha   90.00
_cell.angle_beta   90.00
_cell.angle_gamma   90.00
#
_symmetry.space_group_name_H-M   'P 1'
#
loop_
_entity.id
_entity.type
_entity.pdbx_description
1 polymer ?
#
loop_
_entity_poly.entity_id
_entity_poly.type
_entity_poly.pdbx_seq_one_letter_code
_entity_poly.pdbx_strand_id
1 'polypeptide(L)'
;MPYRSPGAPKGKSFLKGKPIRYYRPKGSAAIRTLIDDGFQAFNAARLGEACRIYGDKMLAKQNNTTIALTIAGAMTPAGLGGCVIEL
;
A
#
# COMPACT_ATOMS: atom_id res chain seq x y z
N MET A 1 -15.54 -13.09 10.72
CA MET A 1 -14.89 -12.29 11.79
C MET A 1 -13.69 -13.08 12.30
N PRO A 2 -12.56 -12.47 12.71
CA PRO A 2 -11.48 -13.26 13.32
C PRO A 2 -12.03 -13.98 14.55
N TYR A 3 -11.69 -15.26 14.69
CA TYR A 3 -12.09 -16.10 15.81
C TYR A 3 -11.62 -15.43 17.11
N ARG A 4 -12.55 -14.95 17.93
CA ARG A 4 -12.27 -14.48 19.29
C ARG A 4 -12.47 -15.67 20.21
N SER A 5 -11.42 -16.10 20.90
CA SER A 5 -11.57 -17.08 21.97
C SER A 5 -12.61 -16.59 22.97
N PRO A 6 -13.57 -17.45 23.40
CA PRO A 6 -14.52 -17.09 24.45
C PRO A 6 -13.77 -16.61 25.70
N GLY A 7 -14.07 -15.40 26.18
CA GLY A 7 -13.41 -14.78 27.34
C GLY A 7 -12.35 -13.72 27.04
N ALA A 8 -12.05 -13.41 25.77
CA ALA A 8 -11.14 -12.31 25.45
C ALA A 8 -11.69 -10.97 25.96
N PRO A 9 -10.92 -10.17 26.72
CA PRO A 9 -11.40 -8.89 27.26
C PRO A 9 -11.82 -7.95 26.11
N LYS A 10 -12.87 -7.14 26.36
CA LYS A 10 -13.31 -6.13 25.39
C LYS A 10 -12.11 -5.26 24.99
N GLY A 11 -11.87 -5.15 23.68
CA GLY A 11 -10.71 -4.46 23.13
C GLY A 11 -10.58 -3.04 23.69
N LYS A 12 -9.41 -2.72 24.25
CA LYS A 12 -9.11 -1.40 24.80
C LYS A 12 -9.26 -0.33 23.72
N SER A 13 -9.55 0.91 24.13
CA SER A 13 -9.93 1.97 23.19
C SER A 13 -8.85 2.32 22.16
N PHE A 14 -7.59 2.05 22.47
CA PHE A 14 -6.42 2.27 21.62
C PHE A 14 -6.11 1.09 20.68
N LEU A 15 -6.78 -0.05 20.83
CA LEU A 15 -6.69 -1.19 19.90
C LEU A 15 -7.87 -1.19 18.91
N LYS A 16 -8.24 0.01 18.45
CA LYS A 16 -9.27 0.24 17.45
C LYS A 16 -8.61 0.51 16.10
N GLY A 17 -8.95 -0.26 15.08
CA GLY A 17 -8.40 -0.12 13.73
C GLY A 17 -8.80 -1.30 12.83
N LYS A 18 -8.47 -1.23 11.54
CA LYS A 18 -8.66 -2.36 10.62
C LYS A 18 -7.79 -3.52 11.12
N PRO A 19 -8.36 -4.71 11.42
CA PRO A 19 -7.58 -5.82 11.95
C PRO A 19 -6.64 -6.36 10.88
N ILE A 20 -5.45 -6.78 11.30
CA ILE A 20 -4.52 -7.48 10.41
C ILE A 20 -5.06 -8.89 10.16
N ARG A 21 -5.25 -9.25 8.89
CA ARG A 21 -5.74 -10.55 8.42
C ARG A 21 -4.71 -11.19 7.52
N TYR A 22 -4.57 -12.51 7.66
CA TYR A 22 -3.79 -13.30 6.73
C TYR A 22 -4.38 -13.19 5.32
N TYR A 23 -3.52 -12.85 4.36
CA TYR A 23 -3.82 -12.89 2.94
C TYR A 23 -2.80 -13.79 2.24
N ARG A 24 -3.27 -14.74 1.43
CA ARG A 24 -2.41 -15.64 0.66
C ARG A 24 -2.39 -15.20 -0.80
N PRO A 25 -1.27 -14.66 -1.32
CA PRO A 25 -1.17 -14.29 -2.72
C PRO A 25 -1.38 -15.52 -3.63
N LYS A 26 -2.16 -15.35 -4.71
CA LYS A 26 -2.43 -16.41 -5.69
C LYS A 26 -1.58 -16.29 -6.97
N GLY A 27 -0.58 -15.41 -6.98
CA GLY A 27 0.27 -15.13 -8.14
C GLY A 27 0.12 -13.71 -8.70
N SER A 28 0.74 -13.47 -9.86
CA SER A 28 0.89 -12.14 -10.48
C SER A 28 -0.43 -11.46 -10.84
N ALA A 29 -1.42 -12.21 -11.31
CA ALA A 29 -2.74 -11.69 -11.68
C ALA A 29 -3.47 -11.02 -10.50
N ALA A 30 -3.08 -11.29 -9.26
CA ALA A 30 -3.70 -10.76 -8.04
C ALA A 30 -2.88 -9.67 -7.35
N ILE A 31 -1.93 -9.01 -8.05
CA ILE A 31 -1.03 -8.02 -7.44
C ILE A 31 -1.79 -6.80 -6.87
N ARG A 32 -2.83 -6.32 -7.56
CA ARG A 32 -3.68 -5.24 -7.05
C ARG A 32 -4.32 -5.63 -5.72
N THR A 33 -4.91 -6.83 -5.66
CA THR A 33 -5.52 -7.37 -4.44
C THR A 33 -4.48 -7.58 -3.33
N LEU A 34 -3.25 -7.97 -3.66
CA LEU A 34 -2.16 -8.02 -2.68
C LEU A 34 -1.88 -6.64 -2.06
N ILE A 35 -1.82 -5.59 -2.88
CA ILE A 35 -1.60 -4.22 -2.39
C ILE A 35 -2.82 -3.73 -1.59
N ASP A 36 -4.03 -4.01 -2.06
CA ASP A 36 -5.24 -3.48 -1.42
C ASP A 36 -5.58 -4.17 -0.10
N ASP A 37 -5.45 -5.50 -0.09
CA ASP A 37 -5.91 -6.35 1.00
C ASP A 37 -4.77 -7.03 1.76
N GLY A 38 -3.57 -7.19 1.20
CA GLY A 38 -2.46 -7.87 1.86
C GLY A 38 -1.45 -6.94 2.53
N PHE A 39 -1.27 -5.72 2.02
CA PHE A 39 -0.32 -4.73 2.56
C PHE A 39 -0.91 -4.00 3.77
N GLN A 40 -0.93 -4.67 4.92
CA GLN A 40 -1.65 -4.21 6.11
C GLN A 40 -0.75 -3.73 7.26
N ALA A 41 0.55 -4.01 7.24
CA ALA A 41 1.47 -3.63 8.31
C ALA A 41 2.88 -3.25 7.81
N PHE A 42 3.65 -2.59 8.67
CA PHE A 42 5.06 -2.23 8.44
C PHE A 42 5.27 -1.49 7.10
N ASN A 43 6.36 -1.82 6.38
CA ASN A 43 6.70 -1.20 5.10
C ASN A 43 5.66 -1.50 4.01
N ALA A 44 5.01 -2.66 4.06
CA ALA A 44 3.97 -3.01 3.11
C ALA A 44 2.77 -2.06 3.23
N ALA A 45 2.29 -1.77 4.45
CA ALA A 45 1.21 -0.80 4.66
C ALA A 45 1.53 0.58 4.09
N ARG A 46 2.76 1.07 4.33
CA ARG A 46 3.21 2.37 3.81
C ARG A 46 3.26 2.38 2.29
N LEU A 47 3.73 1.30 1.67
CA LEU A 47 3.72 1.17 0.22
C LEU A 47 2.29 1.16 -0.34
N GLY A 48 1.36 0.43 0.28
CA GLY A 48 -0.05 0.42 -0.13
C GLY A 48 -0.72 1.79 0.00
N GLU A 49 -0.42 2.53 1.06
CA GLU A 49 -0.87 3.93 1.22
C GLU A 49 -0.28 4.84 0.14
N ALA A 50 1.01 4.71 -0.18
CA ALA A 50 1.64 5.48 -1.25
C ALA A 50 0.99 5.20 -2.61
N CYS A 51 0.69 3.94 -2.94
CA CYS A 51 -0.02 3.56 -4.17
C CYS A 51 -1.39 4.25 -4.27
N ARG A 52 -2.17 4.28 -3.18
CA ARG A 52 -3.48 4.94 -3.14
C ARG A 52 -3.37 6.46 -3.27
N ILE A 53 -2.43 7.09 -2.58
CA ILE A 53 -2.20 8.54 -2.71
C ILE A 53 -1.82 8.89 -4.15
N TYR A 54 -0.89 8.12 -4.74
CA TYR A 54 -0.45 8.35 -6.10
C TYR A 54 -1.60 8.17 -7.11
N GLY A 55 -2.31 7.04 -7.06
CA GLY A 55 -3.39 6.73 -8.01
C GLY A 55 -4.66 7.54 -7.81
N ASP A 56 -5.17 7.59 -6.57
CA ASP A 56 -6.50 8.14 -6.29
C ASP A 56 -6.48 9.65 -6.05
N LYS A 57 -5.30 10.25 -5.82
CA LYS A 57 -5.18 11.70 -5.58
C LYS A 57 -4.27 12.39 -6.59
N MET A 58 -3.02 11.96 -6.71
CA MET A 58 -2.03 12.67 -7.55
C MET A 58 -2.34 12.51 -9.04
N LEU A 59 -2.79 11.33 -9.47
CA LEU A 59 -3.20 11.04 -10.86
C LEU A 59 -4.70 11.24 -11.12
N ALA A 60 -5.45 11.77 -10.15
CA ALA A 60 -6.88 11.96 -10.30
C ALA A 60 -7.17 12.97 -11.42
N LYS A 61 -7.84 12.52 -12.49
CA LYS A 61 -8.11 13.33 -13.70
C LYS A 61 -8.92 14.61 -13.43
N GLN A 62 -9.62 14.66 -12.30
CA GLN A 62 -10.40 15.81 -11.86
C GLN A 62 -9.52 16.95 -11.34
N ASN A 63 -8.24 16.68 -11.04
CA ASN A 63 -7.30 17.64 -10.49
C ASN A 63 -6.26 18.01 -11.55
N ASN A 64 -5.89 19.29 -11.64
CA ASN A 64 -4.71 19.72 -12.38
C ASN A 64 -3.49 19.68 -11.45
N THR A 65 -2.95 18.48 -11.22
CA THR A 65 -1.87 18.26 -10.25
C THR A 65 -0.50 18.20 -10.92
N THR A 66 0.42 19.07 -10.49
CA THR A 66 1.85 18.96 -10.82
C THR A 66 2.54 18.04 -9.82
N ILE A 67 3.18 16.98 -10.31
CA ILE A 67 3.93 16.03 -9.48
C ILE A 67 5.42 16.34 -9.60
N ALA A 68 6.04 16.78 -8.49
CA ALA A 68 7.49 16.91 -8.41
C ALA A 68 8.10 15.59 -7.92
N LEU A 69 9.07 15.07 -8.68
CA LEU A 69 9.77 13.82 -8.39
C LEU A 69 11.24 14.11 -8.11
N THR A 70 11.75 13.65 -6.97
CA THR A 70 13.17 13.70 -6.64
C THR A 70 13.68 12.28 -6.46
N ILE A 71 14.77 11.95 -7.15
CA ILE A 71 15.37 10.62 -7.14
C ILE A 71 16.89 10.78 -6.96
N ALA A 72 17.48 9.94 -6.11
CA ALA A 72 18.92 9.89 -5.93
C ALA A 72 19.60 9.33 -7.19
N GLY A 73 20.76 9.88 -7.58
CA GLY A 73 21.47 9.44 -8.78
C GLY A 73 21.79 7.94 -8.84
N ALA A 74 21.91 7.28 -7.69
CA ALA A 74 22.14 5.83 -7.58
C ALA A 74 20.95 4.98 -8.06
N MET A 75 19.73 5.53 -8.16
CA MET A 75 18.54 4.75 -8.57
C MET A 75 18.52 4.45 -10.07
N THR A 76 19.19 5.28 -10.89
CA THR A 76 19.32 5.06 -12.33
C THR A 76 20.12 3.79 -12.65
N PRO A 77 21.37 3.62 -12.16
CA PRO A 77 22.11 2.37 -12.35
C PRO A 77 21.52 1.19 -11.57
N ALA A 78 20.72 1.44 -10.53
CA ALA A 78 19.96 0.39 -9.84
C ALA A 78 18.77 -0.16 -10.66
N GLY A 79 18.53 0.36 -11.86
CA GLY A 79 17.51 -0.16 -12.79
C GLY A 79 16.17 0.57 -12.74
N LEU A 80 16.02 1.64 -11.95
CA LEU A 80 14.79 2.44 -11.94
C LEU A 80 14.73 3.52 -13.02
N GLY A 81 15.78 3.70 -13.82
CA GLY A 81 15.75 4.67 -14.92
C GLY A 81 14.62 4.40 -15.91
N GLY A 82 14.42 3.12 -16.28
CA GLY A 82 13.38 2.74 -17.24
C GLY A 82 11.96 3.07 -16.75
N CYS A 83 11.66 2.85 -15.48
CA CYS A 83 10.32 3.16 -14.97
C CYS A 83 10.03 4.65 -14.90
N VAL A 84 11.05 5.52 -14.82
CA VAL A 84 10.89 6.98 -14.79
C VAL A 84 10.65 7.54 -16.20
N ILE A 85 11.25 6.94 -17.22
CA ILE A 85 11.08 7.36 -18.62
C ILE A 85 9.67 7.06 -19.13
N GLU A 86 9.05 5.98 -18.64
CA GLU A 86 7.72 5.51 -19.05
C GLU A 86 6.56 6.09 -18.22
N LEU A 87 6.83 7.04 -17.30
CA LEU A 87 5.79 7.74 -16.51
C LEU A 87 4.99 8.72 -17.36
#